data_AF-X1AZM4-F1
#
_entry.id   AF-X1AZM4-F1
#
_cell.length_a   1.000
_cell.length_b   1.000
_cell.length_c   1.000
_cell.angle_alpha   90.00
_cell.angle_beta   90.00
_cell.angle_gamma   90.00
#
_symmetry.space_group_name_H-M   'P 1'
#
loop_
_entity.id
_entity.type
_entity.pdbx_description
1 polymer ?
#
loop_
_entity_poly.entity_id
_entity_poly.type
_entity_poly.pdbx_seq_one_letter_code
_entity_poly.pdbx_strand_id
1 'polypeptide(L)'
;MISILHNVYLIHQLTGICLIHRKYGSIEFNQDLVSGFLTALKDFSVEFSKGSGELKVIDMQIFYLMLVFKEGVLITAAADKNDDSKITHRALSDIIDKFVD
;
A
#
# COMPACT_ATOMS: atom_id res chain seq x y z
N MET A 1 -17.36 5.83 -14.94
CA MET A 1 -16.02 6.38 -14.63
C MET A 1 -15.15 5.16 -14.34
N ILE A 2 -14.10 4.92 -15.13
CA ILE A 2 -13.24 3.75 -14.91
C ILE A 2 -12.30 4.14 -13.77
N SER A 3 -12.38 3.42 -12.66
CA SER A 3 -11.44 3.52 -11.55
C SER A 3 -10.10 2.92 -12.01
N ILE A 4 -9.00 3.65 -11.88
CA ILE A 4 -7.68 3.23 -12.40
C ILE A 4 -6.72 3.04 -11.22
N LEU A 5 -6.58 1.78 -10.81
CA LEU A 5 -5.42 1.37 -10.03
C LEU A 5 -4.19 1.42 -10.95
N HIS A 6 -3.12 2.03 -10.49
CA HIS A 6 -1.88 2.09 -11.24
C HIS A 6 -0.95 0.94 -10.88
N ASN A 7 -0.77 0.70 -9.59
CA ASN A 7 0.14 -0.32 -9.08
C ASN A 7 -0.44 -0.96 -7.83
N VAL A 8 -0.20 -2.25 -7.66
CA VAL A 8 -0.44 -3.00 -6.42
C VAL A 8 0.85 -3.69 -6.02
N TYR A 9 1.21 -3.57 -4.75
CA TYR A 9 2.40 -4.16 -4.17
C TYR A 9 2.02 -4.98 -2.94
N LEU A 10 2.74 -6.08 -2.74
CA LEU A 10 2.72 -6.87 -1.53
C LEU A 10 4.17 -6.94 -1.01
N ILE A 11 4.39 -6.49 0.22
CA ILE A 11 5.73 -6.21 0.77
C ILE A 11 5.83 -6.91 2.13
N HIS A 12 6.95 -7.60 2.37
CA HIS A 12 7.25 -8.16 3.68
C HIS A 12 7.67 -7.03 4.63
N GLN A 13 6.91 -6.80 5.70
CA GLN A 13 7.05 -5.61 6.56
C GLN A 13 8.38 -5.52 7.30
N LEU A 14 9.02 -6.64 7.59
CA LEU A 14 10.28 -6.66 8.35
C LEU A 14 11.51 -6.42 7.46
N THR A 15 11.48 -6.93 6.24
CA THR A 15 12.65 -6.89 5.34
C THR A 15 12.54 -5.86 4.23
N GLY A 16 11.33 -5.33 3.99
CA GLY A 16 11.04 -4.45 2.87
C GLY A 16 11.11 -5.12 1.49
N ILE A 17 11.23 -6.45 1.45
CA ILE A 17 11.24 -7.22 0.19
C ILE A 17 9.85 -7.11 -0.45
N CYS A 18 9.80 -6.69 -1.71
CA CYS A 18 8.58 -6.75 -2.51
C CYS A 18 8.36 -8.20 -2.95
N LEU A 19 7.29 -8.81 -2.43
CA LEU A 19 6.89 -10.18 -2.71
C LEU A 19 6.11 -10.27 -4.03
N ILE A 20 5.23 -9.29 -4.27
CA ILE A 20 4.41 -9.20 -5.49
C ILE A 20 4.34 -7.75 -5.93
N HIS A 21 4.53 -7.52 -7.23
CA HIS A 21 4.19 -6.26 -7.90
C HIS A 21 3.33 -6.53 -9.14
N ARG A 22 2.27 -5.74 -9.28
CA ARG A 22 1.41 -5.69 -10.46
C ARG A 22 1.17 -4.24 -10.86
N LYS A 23 1.57 -3.91 -12.09
CA LYS A 23 1.28 -2.63 -12.74
C LYS A 23 0.04 -2.79 -13.63
N TYR A 24 -0.90 -1.86 -13.51
CA TYR A 24 -2.15 -1.83 -14.29
C TYR A 24 -2.31 -0.52 -15.06
N GLY A 25 -1.89 0.61 -14.47
CA GLY A 25 -2.06 1.94 -15.04
C GLY A 25 -0.73 2.55 -15.53
N SER A 26 -0.78 3.86 -15.78
CA SER A 26 0.33 4.60 -16.39
C SER A 26 1.42 5.07 -15.42
N ILE A 27 1.12 5.25 -14.13
CA ILE A 27 2.12 5.72 -13.16
C ILE A 27 3.20 4.64 -12.96
N GLU A 28 4.45 5.02 -13.18
CA GLU A 28 5.62 4.17 -12.98
C GLU A 28 6.37 4.54 -11.71
N PHE A 29 6.74 3.52 -10.95
CA PHE A 29 7.62 3.66 -9.80
C PHE A 29 8.72 2.62 -9.87
N ASN A 30 9.88 2.98 -9.32
CA ASN A 30 10.89 2.01 -8.98
C ASN A 30 10.38 1.17 -7.79
N GLN A 31 10.27 -0.14 -7.98
CA GLN A 31 9.71 -1.06 -6.98
C GLN A 31 10.49 -1.04 -5.67
N ASP A 32 11.83 -1.04 -5.74
CA ASP A 32 12.71 -1.06 -4.57
C ASP A 32 12.63 0.25 -3.77
N LEU A 33 12.46 1.37 -4.48
CA LEU A 33 12.22 2.67 -3.85
C LEU A 33 10.89 2.67 -3.09
N VAL A 34 9.81 2.18 -3.71
CA VAL A 34 8.48 2.12 -3.07
C VAL A 34 8.53 1.19 -1.86
N SER A 35 9.11 0.00 -1.99
CA SER A 35 9.13 -0.95 -0.88
C SER A 35 10.01 -0.47 0.27
N GLY A 36 11.18 0.10 -0.02
CA GLY A 36 12.06 0.70 0.98
C GLY A 36 11.41 1.89 1.69
N PHE A 37 10.81 2.81 0.93
CA PHE A 37 10.13 3.98 1.49
C PHE A 37 8.98 3.59 2.42
N LEU A 38 8.10 2.68 1.98
CA LEU A 38 6.93 2.29 2.77
C LEU A 38 7.30 1.49 4.03
N THR A 39 8.37 0.72 3.97
CA THR A 39 8.91 0.00 5.14
C THR A 39 9.42 1.00 6.19
N ALA A 40 10.25 1.95 5.77
CA ALA A 40 10.77 2.99 6.66
C ALA A 40 9.63 3.86 7.24
N LEU A 41 8.64 4.20 6.41
CA LEU A 41 7.51 5.03 6.82
C LEU A 41 6.60 4.31 7.84
N LYS A 42 6.43 2.98 7.72
CA LYS A 42 5.72 2.17 8.72
C LYS A 42 6.43 2.25 10.06
N ASP A 43 7.75 2.05 10.12
CA ASP A 43 8.51 2.12 11.37
C ASP A 43 8.43 3.53 12.00
N PHE A 44 8.57 4.56 11.17
CA PHE A 44 8.36 5.96 11.59
C PHE A 44 6.96 6.18 12.19
N SER A 45 5.91 5.65 11.56
CA SER A 45 4.52 5.84 12.02
C SER A 45 4.25 5.20 13.39
N VAL A 46 4.86 4.04 13.65
CA VAL A 46 4.76 3.34 14.94
C VAL A 46 5.47 4.13 16.03
N GLU A 47 6.68 4.63 15.74
CA GLU A 47 7.45 5.47 16.67
C GLU A 47 6.68 6.74 17.05
N PHE A 48 6.17 7.46 16.04
CA PHE A 48 5.51 8.74 16.24
C PHE A 48 4.16 8.60 16.96
N SER A 49 3.42 7.51 16.67
CA SER A 49 2.13 7.24 17.31
C SER A 49 2.26 6.58 18.69
N LYS A 50 3.47 6.36 19.20
CA LYS A 50 3.73 5.58 20.42
C LYS A 50 3.07 4.20 20.37
N GLY A 51 3.02 3.58 19.19
CA GLY A 51 2.43 2.28 18.93
C GLY A 51 0.90 2.25 18.78
N SER A 52 0.23 3.40 18.75
CA SER A 52 -1.25 3.47 18.70
C SER A 52 -1.84 3.78 17.32
N GLY A 53 -1.00 4.09 16.34
CA GLY A 53 -1.42 4.55 15.01
C GLY A 53 -0.71 3.80 13.90
N GLU A 54 -1.51 3.31 12.96
CA GLU A 54 -1.04 2.73 11.70
C GLU A 54 -1.28 3.71 10.57
N LEU A 55 -0.32 3.82 9.66
CA LEU A 55 -0.49 4.56 8.43
C LEU A 55 -1.56 3.88 7.56
N LYS A 56 -2.59 4.62 7.14
CA LYS A 56 -3.66 4.05 6.30
C LYS A 56 -3.65 4.56 4.88
N VAL A 57 -3.34 5.84 4.70
CA VAL A 57 -3.36 6.51 3.40
C VAL A 57 -2.21 7.51 3.34
N ILE A 58 -1.49 7.51 2.22
CA ILE A 58 -0.58 8.60 1.84
C ILE A 58 -1.28 9.39 0.74
N ASP A 59 -1.61 10.64 1.05
CA ASP A 59 -2.24 11.57 0.13
C ASP A 59 -1.17 12.30 -0.68
N MET A 60 -1.03 11.93 -1.96
CA MET A 60 -0.15 12.60 -2.92
C MET A 60 -0.97 13.56 -3.79
N GLN A 61 -0.37 14.57 -4.40
CA GLN A 61 -1.14 15.53 -5.21
C GLN A 61 -1.98 14.87 -6.32
N ILE A 62 -1.45 13.81 -6.94
CA ILE A 62 -2.04 13.19 -8.15
C ILE A 62 -2.66 11.80 -7.92
N PHE A 63 -2.36 11.13 -6.81
CA PHE A 63 -2.89 9.80 -6.48
C PHE A 63 -2.92 9.59 -4.96
N TYR A 64 -3.44 8.45 -4.52
CA TYR A 64 -3.34 7.96 -3.15
C TYR A 64 -2.50 6.69 -3.12
N LEU A 65 -1.69 6.51 -2.08
CA LEU A 65 -1.27 5.16 -1.68
C LEU A 65 -2.19 4.71 -0.56
N MET A 66 -2.97 3.68 -0.83
CA MET A 66 -3.77 3.00 0.19
C MET A 66 -2.93 1.89 0.80
N LEU A 67 -2.92 1.75 2.12
CA LEU A 67 -2.09 0.78 2.84
C LEU A 67 -2.94 -0.09 3.76
N VAL A 68 -2.70 -1.39 3.72
CA VAL A 68 -3.29 -2.36 4.64
C VAL A 68 -2.17 -3.25 5.16
N PHE A 69 -1.99 -3.24 6.49
CA PHE A 69 -1.02 -4.06 7.20
C PHE A 69 -1.74 -5.26 7.82
N LYS A 70 -1.24 -6.48 7.60
CA LYS A 70 -1.74 -7.69 8.24
C LYS A 70 -0.63 -8.73 8.35
N GLU A 71 -0.46 -9.32 9.53
CA GLU A 71 0.39 -10.50 9.78
C GLU A 71 1.79 -10.44 9.15
N GLY A 72 2.47 -9.29 9.31
CA GLY A 72 3.83 -9.11 8.79
C GLY A 72 3.92 -8.80 7.29
N VAL A 73 2.78 -8.62 6.61
CA VAL A 73 2.67 -8.26 5.20
C VAL A 73 1.97 -6.90 5.06
N LEU A 74 2.51 -6.05 4.17
CA LEU A 74 1.87 -4.82 3.72
C LEU A 74 1.36 -5.04 2.30
N ILE A 75 0.07 -4.82 2.07
CA ILE A 75 -0.45 -4.61 0.72
C ILE A 75 -0.73 -3.13 0.50
N THR A 76 -0.32 -2.59 -0.64
CA THR A 76 -0.59 -1.20 -0.99
C THR A 76 -0.96 -1.04 -2.45
N ALA A 77 -1.78 -0.03 -2.75
CA ALA A 77 -2.10 0.35 -4.11
C ALA A 77 -1.97 1.85 -4.35
N ALA A 78 -1.40 2.19 -5.51
CA ALA A 78 -1.48 3.53 -6.09
C ALA A 78 -2.81 3.66 -6.84
N ALA A 79 -3.71 4.49 -6.32
CA ALA A 79 -5.06 4.71 -6.84
C ALA A 79 -5.25 6.17 -7.23
N ASP A 80 -5.97 6.42 -8.33
CA ASP A 80 -6.28 7.77 -8.79
C ASP A 80 -7.11 8.56 -7.75
N LYS A 81 -7.08 9.90 -7.82
CA LYS A 81 -7.86 10.75 -6.90
C LYS A 81 -9.37 10.55 -6.95
N ASN A 82 -9.86 10.08 -8.09
CA ASN A 82 -11.27 9.86 -8.31
C ASN A 82 -11.72 8.44 -7.93
N ASP A 83 -10.78 7.59 -7.49
CA ASP A 83 -11.10 6.23 -7.04
C ASP A 83 -11.79 6.26 -5.67
N ASP A 84 -12.75 5.36 -5.48
CA ASP A 84 -13.39 5.20 -4.18
C ASP A 84 -12.44 4.49 -3.21
N SER A 85 -11.95 5.25 -2.24
CA SER A 85 -10.99 4.77 -1.25
C SER A 85 -11.52 3.62 -0.38
N LYS A 86 -12.83 3.54 -0.13
CA LYS A 86 -13.44 2.45 0.63
C LYS A 86 -13.48 1.17 -0.18
N ILE A 87 -13.82 1.26 -1.47
CA ILE A 87 -13.80 0.12 -2.38
C ILE A 87 -12.38 -0.42 -2.53
N THR A 88 -11.41 0.46 -2.78
CA THR A 88 -10.00 0.08 -2.92
C THR A 88 -9.48 -0.56 -1.64
N HIS A 89 -9.72 0.04 -0.47
CA HIS A 89 -9.28 -0.53 0.80
C HIS A 89 -9.89 -1.92 1.04
N ARG A 90 -11.20 -2.08 0.79
CA ARG A 90 -11.87 -3.38 0.94
C ARG A 90 -11.25 -4.44 0.03
N ALA A 91 -11.01 -4.10 -1.24
CA ALA A 91 -10.37 -5.02 -2.17
C ALA A 91 -8.97 -5.43 -1.72
N LEU A 92 -8.17 -4.48 -1.19
CA LEU A 92 -6.85 -4.80 -0.64
C LEU A 92 -6.94 -5.70 0.59
N SER A 93 -7.90 -5.46 1.50
CA SER A 93 -8.18 -6.34 2.64
C SER A 93 -8.54 -7.76 2.18
N ASP A 94 -9.43 -7.91 1.21
CA ASP A 94 -9.84 -9.22 0.68
C ASP A 94 -8.65 -9.97 0.02
N ILE A 95 -7.71 -9.24 -0.60
CA ILE A 95 -6.51 -9.84 -1.22
C ILE A 95 -5.52 -10.29 -0.17
N ILE A 96 -5.21 -9.44 0.83
CA ILE A 96 -4.22 -9.80 1.85
C ILE A 96 -4.73 -10.94 2.73
N ASP A 97 -6.04 -11.01 3.01
CA ASP A 97 -6.65 -12.13 3.74
C ASP A 97 -6.38 -13.46 3.02
N LYS A 98 -6.64 -13.53 1.72
CA LYS A 98 -6.35 -14.73 0.89
C LYS A 98 -4.87 -15.05 0.74
N PHE A 99 -3.98 -14.10 1.01
CA PHE A 99 -2.55 -14.30 0.90
C PHE A 99 -1.96 -14.89 2.19
N VAL A 100 -2.54 -14.55 3.35
CA VAL A 100 -2.06 -15.01 4.66
C VAL A 100 -2.76 -16.28 5.15
N ASP A 101 -3.95 -16.59 4.60
CA ASP A 101 -4.65 -17.89 4.76
C ASP A 101 -3.88 -19.06 4.09
#